data_AF-A0A1E3IB93-F1
#
_entry.id   AF-A0A1E3IB93-F1
#
_cell.length_a   1.000
_cell.length_b   1.000
_cell.length_c   1.000
_cell.angle_alpha   90.00
_cell.angle_beta   90.00
_cell.angle_gamma   90.00
#
_symmetry.space_group_name_H-M   'P 1'
#
loop_
_entity.id
_entity.type
_entity.pdbx_description
1 polymer ?
#
loop_
_entity_poly.entity_id
_entity_poly.type
_entity_poly.pdbx_seq_one_letter_code
_entity_poly.pdbx_strand_id
1 'polypeptide(L)'
;MSGDTTTTVVSYADDIETRDSEHDVEDARKQDRKLRFKLDLFFMTYVVLSYTLKFLDQSNYIYAYVSGMQEDLGLYGNELTWMGTIFSIGYIIGTVPTQLLITAIRPSYLLPTVEIIWGIFVLCMAAAKSVNTIYAMRFLIGLFEASSYPGLIAVMASWYTPRELGKRVAILQSASALGAMWAGYLQAAVFAGLDGSHGLPGWKWGFIVNGCITIPVGILGYFLIPDSPSNTRARYLTPTDISFASSRMAKVGRAAPKGLTRATIWKVLASWPLWAFILPYGFWVINGQAISFFSLWLKSTGRYSTVKVNLIPTGGYALEIFTAIFWAAISDATNTRWPVIVFSGRKLER
;
A
#
# COMPACT_ATOMS: atom_id res chain seq x y z
N MET A 1 56.73 47.44 5.13
CA MET A 1 55.70 46.66 5.84
C MET A 1 54.36 46.88 5.15
N SER A 2 54.03 46.14 4.08
CA SER A 2 52.69 46.18 3.46
C SER A 2 52.37 44.92 2.64
N GLY A 3 52.86 43.75 3.08
CA GLY A 3 52.73 42.49 2.33
C GLY A 3 51.74 41.46 2.92
N ASP A 4 51.23 41.68 4.13
CA ASP A 4 50.51 40.63 4.89
C ASP A 4 48.98 40.81 4.93
N THR A 5 48.50 42.01 4.65
CA THR A 5 47.07 42.33 4.83
C THR A 5 46.19 41.74 3.72
N THR A 6 46.69 41.65 2.48
CA THR A 6 45.87 41.19 1.35
C THR A 6 45.61 39.69 1.37
N THR A 7 46.60 38.87 1.73
CA THR A 7 46.46 37.41 1.84
C THR A 7 45.54 37.00 3.00
N THR A 8 45.61 37.73 4.12
CA THR A 8 44.79 37.46 5.31
C THR A 8 43.31 37.78 5.06
N VAL A 9 43.00 38.82 4.27
CA VAL A 9 41.61 39.21 3.96
C VAL A 9 40.96 38.25 2.96
N VAL A 10 41.72 37.70 2.00
CA VAL A 10 41.21 36.67 1.06
C VAL A 10 40.92 35.36 1.79
N SER A 11 41.84 34.89 2.65
CA SER A 11 41.61 33.70 3.50
C SER A 11 40.38 33.87 4.39
N TYR A 12 40.19 35.05 4.98
CA TYR A 12 39.06 35.31 5.87
C TYR A 12 37.72 35.39 5.12
N ALA A 13 37.72 35.88 3.87
CA ALA A 13 36.53 35.88 3.02
C ALA A 13 36.14 34.46 2.56
N ASP A 14 37.11 33.65 2.15
CA ASP A 14 36.89 32.24 1.80
C ASP A 14 36.40 31.42 3.02
N ASP A 15 36.93 31.69 4.22
CA ASP A 15 36.50 31.07 5.47
C ASP A 15 35.07 31.51 5.88
N ILE A 16 34.64 32.73 5.52
CA ILE A 16 33.26 33.20 5.75
C ILE A 16 32.31 32.55 4.73
N GLU A 17 32.65 32.54 3.44
CA GLU A 17 31.81 31.91 2.40
C GLU A 17 31.65 30.39 2.64
N THR A 18 32.71 29.71 3.05
CA THR A 18 32.63 28.29 3.42
C THR A 18 31.78 28.07 4.66
N ARG A 19 31.92 28.90 5.71
CA ARG A 19 31.07 28.81 6.92
C ARG A 19 29.61 29.13 6.65
N ASP A 20 29.31 30.13 5.82
CA ASP A 20 27.96 30.47 5.40
C ASP A 20 27.36 29.34 4.55
N SER A 21 28.16 28.75 3.64
CA SER A 21 27.72 27.57 2.86
C SER A 21 27.48 26.32 3.71
N GLU A 22 28.28 26.09 4.75
CA GLU A 22 28.10 24.97 5.68
C GLU A 22 26.88 25.18 6.58
N HIS A 23 26.64 26.42 7.03
CA HIS A 23 25.47 26.79 7.81
C HIS A 23 24.18 26.61 7.00
N ASP A 24 24.17 27.06 5.75
CA ASP A 24 23.06 26.90 4.81
C ASP A 24 22.78 25.43 4.48
N VAL A 25 23.83 24.61 4.32
CA VAL A 25 23.70 23.17 4.10
C VAL A 25 23.12 22.47 5.33
N GLU A 26 23.57 22.83 6.53
CA GLU A 26 23.09 22.22 7.78
C GLU A 26 21.64 22.61 8.08
N ASP A 27 21.25 23.85 7.82
CA ASP A 27 19.86 24.30 7.98
C ASP A 27 18.93 23.68 6.91
N ALA A 28 19.40 23.52 5.67
CA ALA A 28 18.70 22.75 4.65
C ALA A 28 18.51 21.28 5.05
N ARG A 29 19.50 20.65 5.70
CA ARG A 29 19.38 19.28 6.23
C ARG A 29 18.37 19.18 7.36
N LYS A 30 18.36 20.14 8.30
CA LYS A 30 17.37 20.20 9.38
C LYS A 30 15.96 20.40 8.82
N GLN A 31 15.79 21.28 7.84
CA GLN A 31 14.51 21.51 7.18
C GLN A 31 14.02 20.26 6.43
N ASP A 32 14.91 19.58 5.70
CA ASP A 32 14.59 18.33 5.00
C ASP A 32 14.21 17.20 5.98
N ARG A 33 14.89 17.09 7.13
CA ARG A 33 14.52 16.12 8.18
C ARG A 33 13.17 16.42 8.80
N LYS A 34 12.86 17.70 9.08
CA LYS A 34 11.56 18.13 9.63
C LYS A 34 10.43 17.89 8.63
N LEU A 35 10.63 18.22 7.35
CA LEU A 35 9.67 17.97 6.28
C LEU A 35 9.35 16.47 6.18
N ARG A 36 10.37 15.63 6.12
CA ARG A 36 10.20 14.17 6.05
C ARG A 36 9.48 13.61 7.26
N PHE A 37 9.83 14.06 8.46
CA PHE A 37 9.14 13.65 9.68
C PHE A 37 7.65 14.01 9.66
N LYS A 38 7.28 15.21 9.21
CA LYS A 38 5.87 15.59 9.05
C LYS A 38 5.15 14.72 8.02
N LEU A 39 5.75 14.52 6.85
CA LEU A 39 5.17 13.67 5.81
C LEU A 39 5.03 12.22 6.28
N ASP A 40 6.02 11.68 6.98
CA ASP A 40 5.97 10.33 7.51
C ASP A 40 4.90 10.20 8.60
N LEU A 41 4.81 11.17 9.53
CA LEU A 41 3.85 11.14 10.62
C LEU A 41 2.40 11.23 10.15
N PHE A 42 2.09 12.09 9.18
CA PHE A 42 0.72 12.31 8.73
C PHE A 42 0.38 11.45 7.50
N PHE A 43 1.14 11.62 6.41
CA PHE A 43 0.83 10.97 5.15
C PHE A 43 1.19 9.49 5.15
N MET A 44 2.40 9.13 5.58
CA MET A 44 2.81 7.72 5.56
C MET A 44 1.99 6.88 6.55
N THR A 45 1.64 7.42 7.73
CA THR A 45 0.72 6.75 8.66
C THR A 45 -0.63 6.44 8.01
N TYR A 46 -1.23 7.41 7.29
CA TYR A 46 -2.47 7.16 6.56
C TYR A 46 -2.28 6.10 5.46
N VAL A 47 -1.21 6.21 4.67
CA VAL A 47 -0.91 5.26 3.58
C VAL A 47 -0.77 3.84 4.13
N VAL A 48 -0.05 3.64 5.23
CA VAL A 48 0.11 2.33 5.89
C VAL A 48 -1.22 1.84 6.43
N LEU A 49 -2.00 2.69 7.09
CA LEU A 49 -3.29 2.32 7.66
C LEU A 49 -4.30 1.93 6.56
N SER A 50 -4.49 2.78 5.56
CA SER A 50 -5.37 2.52 4.41
C SER A 50 -4.97 1.24 3.67
N TYR A 51 -3.67 1.03 3.44
CA TYR A 51 -3.20 -0.17 2.76
C TYR A 51 -3.35 -1.44 3.62
N THR A 52 -3.15 -1.34 4.95
CA THR A 52 -3.43 -2.44 5.88
C THR A 52 -4.91 -2.82 5.82
N LEU A 53 -5.82 -1.83 5.87
CA LEU A 53 -7.26 -2.05 5.79
C LEU A 53 -7.70 -2.61 4.44
N LYS A 54 -7.09 -2.15 3.34
CA LYS A 54 -7.29 -2.71 2.01
C LYS A 54 -7.03 -4.22 1.98
N PHE A 55 -5.88 -4.67 2.48
CA PHE A 55 -5.55 -6.11 2.49
C PHE A 55 -6.36 -6.90 3.50
N LEU A 56 -6.78 -6.26 4.58
CA LEU A 56 -7.72 -6.82 5.53
C LEU A 56 -9.07 -7.11 4.86
N ASP A 57 -9.62 -6.14 4.11
CA ASP A 57 -10.86 -6.30 3.35
C ASP A 57 -10.75 -7.37 2.26
N GLN A 58 -9.64 -7.39 1.52
CA GLN A 58 -9.37 -8.42 0.51
C GLN A 58 -9.26 -9.82 1.11
N SER A 59 -8.72 -9.98 2.31
CA SER A 59 -8.54 -11.31 2.92
C SER A 59 -9.77 -11.78 3.69
N ASN A 60 -10.62 -10.84 4.12
CA ASN A 60 -11.72 -11.10 5.03
C ASN A 60 -12.68 -12.18 4.52
N TYR A 61 -12.93 -12.24 3.21
CA TYR A 61 -13.87 -13.22 2.68
C TYR A 61 -13.41 -14.66 2.80
N ILE A 62 -12.10 -14.92 2.76
CA ILE A 62 -11.55 -16.26 2.91
C ILE A 62 -11.75 -16.70 4.37
N TYR A 63 -11.47 -15.78 5.31
CA TYR A 63 -11.70 -16.02 6.72
C TYR A 63 -13.20 -16.15 7.05
N ALA A 64 -14.07 -15.36 6.43
CA ALA A 64 -15.52 -15.49 6.53
C ALA A 64 -16.01 -16.84 5.98
N TYR A 65 -15.47 -17.29 4.84
CA TYR A 65 -15.75 -18.59 4.24
C TYR A 65 -15.46 -19.75 5.20
N VAL A 66 -14.31 -19.71 5.87
CA VAL A 66 -13.98 -20.75 6.86
C VAL A 66 -14.76 -20.61 8.17
N SER A 67 -15.36 -19.44 8.44
CA SER A 67 -16.08 -19.12 9.68
C SER A 67 -17.61 -19.19 9.58
N GLY A 68 -18.15 -20.08 8.74
CA GLY A 68 -19.59 -20.36 8.67
C GLY A 68 -20.31 -19.83 7.43
N MET A 69 -19.66 -18.98 6.61
CA MET A 69 -20.26 -18.46 5.38
C MET A 69 -20.46 -19.56 4.32
N GLN A 70 -19.59 -20.58 4.30
CA GLN A 70 -19.73 -21.73 3.42
C GLN A 70 -21.05 -22.48 3.68
N GLU A 71 -21.35 -22.73 4.96
CA GLU A 71 -22.50 -23.48 5.41
C GLU A 71 -23.80 -22.66 5.30
N ASP A 72 -23.77 -21.36 5.66
CA ASP A 72 -24.92 -20.45 5.62
C ASP A 72 -25.42 -20.18 4.18
N LEU A 73 -24.52 -20.17 3.20
CA LEU A 73 -24.84 -19.88 1.79
C LEU A 73 -24.77 -21.11 0.87
N GLY A 74 -24.45 -22.29 1.40
CA GLY A 74 -24.35 -23.53 0.63
C GLY A 74 -23.25 -23.54 -0.43
N LEU A 75 -22.07 -22.99 -0.12
CA LEU A 75 -20.96 -22.80 -1.07
C LEU A 75 -20.05 -24.04 -1.17
N TYR A 76 -20.51 -25.10 -1.85
CA TYR A 76 -19.78 -26.38 -1.91
C TYR A 76 -18.94 -26.58 -3.18
N GLY A 77 -18.98 -25.67 -4.15
CA GLY A 77 -18.28 -25.78 -5.43
C GLY A 77 -17.19 -24.72 -5.61
N ASN A 78 -17.12 -24.16 -6.82
CA ASN A 78 -16.12 -23.17 -7.21
C ASN A 78 -16.49 -21.74 -6.82
N GLU A 79 -17.54 -21.54 -6.01
CA GLU A 79 -18.07 -20.21 -5.73
C GLU A 79 -17.04 -19.33 -5.04
N LEU A 80 -16.25 -19.88 -4.11
CA LEU A 80 -15.17 -19.15 -3.44
C LEU A 80 -14.13 -18.61 -4.44
N THR A 81 -13.73 -19.46 -5.40
CA THR A 81 -12.79 -19.07 -6.46
C THR A 81 -13.40 -18.00 -7.36
N TRP A 82 -14.68 -18.14 -7.73
CA TRP A 82 -15.39 -17.14 -8.51
C TRP A 82 -15.49 -15.78 -7.79
N MET A 83 -15.64 -15.75 -6.47
CA MET A 83 -15.62 -14.49 -5.70
C MET A 83 -14.29 -13.74 -5.90
N GLY A 84 -13.16 -14.44 -5.83
CA GLY A 84 -11.83 -13.87 -6.07
C GLY A 84 -11.60 -13.46 -7.54
N THR A 85 -12.07 -14.27 -8.49
CA THR A 85 -11.97 -13.97 -9.92
C THR A 85 -12.78 -12.72 -10.29
N ILE A 86 -14.01 -12.61 -9.80
CA ILE A 86 -14.89 -11.46 -10.11
C ILE A 86 -14.34 -10.16 -9.52
N PHE A 87 -13.77 -10.22 -8.31
CA PHE A 87 -13.02 -9.10 -7.75
C PHE A 87 -11.86 -8.69 -8.67
N SER A 88 -11.08 -9.66 -9.16
CA SER A 88 -9.94 -9.40 -10.05
C SER A 88 -10.38 -8.80 -11.39
N ILE A 89 -11.51 -9.25 -11.94
CA ILE A 89 -12.11 -8.66 -13.16
C ILE A 89 -12.49 -7.19 -12.90
N GLY A 90 -13.17 -6.91 -11.79
CA GLY A 90 -13.50 -5.54 -11.37
C GLY A 90 -12.24 -4.68 -11.23
N TYR A 91 -11.19 -5.22 -10.62
CA TYR A 91 -9.90 -4.55 -10.43
C TYR A 91 -9.22 -4.21 -11.76
N ILE A 92 -9.18 -5.15 -12.71
CA ILE A 92 -8.60 -4.94 -14.05
C ILE A 92 -9.37 -3.83 -14.79
N ILE A 93 -10.70 -3.91 -14.78
CA ILE A 93 -11.55 -2.90 -15.43
C ILE A 93 -11.38 -1.54 -14.75
N GLY A 94 -11.32 -1.49 -13.42
CA GLY A 94 -11.18 -0.25 -12.64
C GLY A 94 -9.81 0.39 -12.72
N THR A 95 -8.76 -0.37 -13.09
CA THR A 95 -7.39 0.15 -13.17
C THR A 95 -7.28 1.24 -14.24
N VAL A 96 -7.89 1.05 -15.42
CA VAL A 96 -7.77 2.01 -16.54
C VAL A 96 -8.54 3.32 -16.27
N PRO A 97 -9.85 3.30 -15.96
CA PRO A 97 -10.62 4.52 -15.69
C PRO A 97 -10.05 5.28 -14.51
N THR A 98 -9.68 4.60 -13.43
CA THR A 98 -9.27 5.32 -12.24
C THR A 98 -7.87 5.91 -12.36
N GLN A 99 -6.98 5.29 -13.16
CA GLN A 99 -5.71 5.91 -13.50
C GLN A 99 -5.89 7.21 -14.31
N LEU A 100 -6.89 7.27 -15.21
CA LEU A 100 -7.25 8.51 -15.90
C LEU A 100 -7.86 9.53 -14.94
N LEU A 101 -8.73 9.09 -14.02
CA LEU A 101 -9.34 9.97 -13.01
C LEU A 101 -8.31 10.61 -12.08
N ILE A 102 -7.25 9.90 -11.69
CA ILE A 102 -6.15 10.46 -10.88
C ILE A 102 -5.44 11.63 -11.57
N THR A 103 -5.45 11.67 -12.91
CA THR A 103 -4.87 12.81 -13.66
C THR A 103 -5.80 14.01 -13.75
N ALA A 104 -7.12 13.81 -13.62
CA ALA A 104 -8.12 14.87 -13.76
C ALA A 104 -8.60 15.40 -12.39
N ILE A 105 -8.70 14.52 -11.40
CA ILE A 105 -9.23 14.80 -10.06
C ILE A 105 -8.07 14.77 -9.06
N ARG A 106 -8.11 15.70 -8.10
CA ARG A 106 -7.11 15.77 -7.04
C ARG A 106 -7.11 14.49 -6.19
N PRO A 107 -5.95 13.86 -5.94
CA PRO A 107 -5.86 12.63 -5.14
C PRO A 107 -6.46 12.74 -3.73
N SER A 108 -6.40 13.92 -3.08
CA SER A 108 -6.97 14.16 -1.75
C SER A 108 -8.48 14.04 -1.68
N TYR A 109 -9.19 14.18 -2.81
CA TYR A 109 -10.62 13.90 -2.88
C TYR A 109 -10.88 12.50 -3.40
N LEU A 110 -10.17 12.09 -4.46
CA LEU A 110 -10.44 10.85 -5.14
C LEU A 110 -10.17 9.63 -4.23
N LEU A 111 -8.97 9.53 -3.64
CA LEU A 111 -8.55 8.34 -2.87
C LEU A 111 -9.39 8.10 -1.61
N PRO A 112 -9.72 9.13 -0.80
CA PRO A 112 -10.62 8.98 0.34
C PRO A 112 -12.05 8.60 -0.07
N THR A 113 -12.54 9.17 -1.18
CA THR A 113 -13.90 8.92 -1.66
C THR A 113 -14.07 7.47 -2.12
N VAL A 114 -13.13 6.95 -2.92
CA VAL A 114 -13.17 5.55 -3.34
C VAL A 114 -13.02 4.60 -2.15
N GLU A 115 -12.24 4.97 -1.13
CA GLU A 115 -12.06 4.21 0.10
C GLU A 115 -13.35 4.08 0.90
N ILE A 116 -14.06 5.19 1.08
CA ILE A 116 -15.38 5.18 1.73
C ILE A 116 -16.39 4.37 0.90
N ILE A 117 -16.40 4.54 -0.43
CA ILE A 117 -17.33 3.81 -1.31
C ILE A 117 -17.11 2.30 -1.23
N TRP A 118 -15.87 1.81 -1.31
CA TRP A 118 -15.62 0.38 -1.18
C TRP A 118 -15.92 -0.12 0.24
N GLY A 119 -15.62 0.69 1.27
CA GLY A 119 -15.95 0.35 2.67
C GLY A 119 -17.45 0.18 2.89
N ILE A 120 -18.28 1.00 2.24
CA ILE A 120 -19.74 0.84 2.23
C ILE A 120 -20.15 -0.47 1.55
N PHE A 121 -19.55 -0.83 0.41
CA PHE A 121 -19.83 -2.11 -0.23
C PHE A 121 -19.40 -3.31 0.62
N VAL A 122 -18.31 -3.19 1.40
CA VAL A 122 -17.91 -4.19 2.39
C VAL A 122 -18.98 -4.34 3.47
N LEU A 123 -19.54 -3.26 4.01
CA LEU A 123 -20.69 -3.33 4.93
C LEU A 123 -21.91 -4.00 4.27
N CYS A 124 -22.21 -3.66 3.02
CA CYS A 124 -23.32 -4.26 2.29
C CYS A 124 -23.17 -5.77 2.09
N MET A 125 -21.94 -6.32 2.07
CA MET A 125 -21.73 -7.77 2.01
C MET A 125 -22.29 -8.50 3.24
N ALA A 126 -22.33 -7.87 4.41
CA ALA A 126 -22.94 -8.46 5.61
C ALA A 126 -24.44 -8.71 5.44
N ALA A 127 -25.12 -7.90 4.63
CA ALA A 127 -26.55 -8.03 4.34
C ALA A 127 -26.84 -9.02 3.19
N ALA A 128 -25.82 -9.63 2.58
CA ALA A 128 -25.99 -10.54 1.46
C ALA A 128 -26.68 -11.84 1.88
N LYS A 129 -27.74 -12.19 1.15
CA LYS A 129 -28.51 -13.44 1.33
C LYS A 129 -28.23 -14.49 0.25
N SER A 130 -27.45 -14.11 -0.78
CA SER A 130 -27.16 -14.98 -1.91
C SER A 130 -25.73 -14.77 -2.40
N VAL A 131 -25.16 -15.82 -3.00
CA VAL A 131 -23.82 -15.80 -3.60
C VAL A 131 -23.72 -14.75 -4.71
N ASN A 132 -24.78 -14.60 -5.51
CA ASN A 132 -24.82 -13.62 -6.60
C ASN A 132 -24.73 -12.18 -6.10
N THR A 133 -25.34 -11.88 -4.96
CA THR A 133 -25.18 -10.57 -4.30
C THR A 133 -23.72 -10.34 -3.92
N ILE A 134 -23.04 -11.36 -3.40
CA ILE A 134 -21.63 -11.27 -3.00
C ILE A 134 -20.74 -11.08 -4.22
N TYR A 135 -21.00 -11.78 -5.33
CA TYR A 135 -20.31 -11.55 -6.59
C TYR A 135 -20.45 -10.11 -7.08
N ALA A 136 -21.66 -9.56 -7.08
CA ALA A 136 -21.89 -8.17 -7.47
C ALA A 136 -21.14 -7.19 -6.56
N MET A 137 -21.19 -7.38 -5.24
CA MET A 137 -20.44 -6.54 -4.30
C MET A 137 -18.93 -6.65 -4.51
N ARG A 138 -18.40 -7.86 -4.73
CA ARG A 138 -16.97 -8.07 -5.00
C ARG A 138 -16.49 -7.40 -6.28
N PHE A 139 -17.31 -7.41 -7.32
CA PHE A 139 -17.01 -6.69 -8.56
C PHE A 139 -16.88 -5.19 -8.28
N LEU A 140 -17.84 -4.60 -7.55
CA LEU A 140 -17.84 -3.18 -7.22
C LEU A 140 -16.66 -2.81 -6.32
N ILE A 141 -16.38 -3.59 -5.29
CA ILE A 141 -15.21 -3.39 -4.41
C ILE A 141 -13.94 -3.40 -5.27
N GLY A 142 -13.73 -4.42 -6.11
CA GLY A 142 -12.57 -4.48 -7.00
C GLY A 142 -12.45 -3.26 -7.93
N LEU A 143 -13.57 -2.78 -8.47
CA LEU A 143 -13.62 -1.61 -9.34
C LEU A 143 -13.11 -0.34 -8.66
N PHE A 144 -13.55 -0.06 -7.43
CA PHE A 144 -13.15 1.14 -6.69
C PHE A 144 -11.75 1.01 -6.07
N GLU A 145 -11.41 -0.17 -5.59
CA GLU A 145 -10.14 -0.46 -4.91
C GLU A 145 -8.93 -0.46 -5.86
N ALA A 146 -9.16 -0.64 -7.17
CA ALA A 146 -8.15 -0.61 -8.23
C ALA A 146 -7.25 0.63 -8.20
N SER A 147 -7.81 1.74 -7.72
CA SER A 147 -7.18 3.05 -7.73
C SER A 147 -6.26 3.35 -6.55
N SER A 148 -6.48 2.65 -5.44
CA SER A 148 -5.81 2.92 -4.16
C SER A 148 -4.30 2.77 -4.30
N TYR A 149 -3.82 1.64 -4.82
CA TYR A 149 -2.38 1.40 -4.94
C TYR A 149 -1.66 2.38 -5.89
N PRO A 150 -2.05 2.50 -7.18
CA PRO A 150 -1.37 3.41 -8.09
C PRO A 150 -1.52 4.87 -7.67
N GLY A 151 -2.66 5.25 -7.06
CA GLY A 151 -2.88 6.59 -6.54
C GLY A 151 -1.98 6.95 -5.37
N LEU A 152 -1.90 6.08 -4.34
CA LEU A 152 -1.01 6.30 -3.20
C LEU A 152 0.46 6.35 -3.65
N ILE A 153 0.87 5.46 -4.56
CA ILE A 153 2.23 5.45 -5.11
C ILE A 153 2.52 6.73 -5.91
N ALA A 154 1.57 7.22 -6.70
CA ALA A 154 1.73 8.47 -7.45
C ALA A 154 1.89 9.69 -6.52
N VAL A 155 1.08 9.76 -5.46
CA VAL A 155 1.21 10.83 -4.44
C VAL A 155 2.55 10.71 -3.71
N MET A 156 2.92 9.52 -3.23
CA MET A 156 4.24 9.29 -2.60
C MET A 156 5.39 9.66 -3.52
N ALA A 157 5.30 9.30 -4.80
CA ALA A 157 6.30 9.65 -5.78
C ALA A 157 6.45 11.17 -5.89
N SER A 158 5.37 11.95 -5.79
CA SER A 158 5.43 13.42 -5.88
C SER A 158 6.14 14.11 -4.70
N TRP A 159 6.17 13.48 -3.51
CA TRP A 159 6.79 14.04 -2.31
C TRP A 159 8.17 13.47 -1.99
N TYR A 160 8.39 12.18 -2.25
CA TYR A 160 9.61 11.47 -1.87
C TYR A 160 10.61 11.33 -3.03
N THR A 161 11.89 11.46 -2.71
CA THR A 161 12.97 11.19 -3.69
C THR A 161 13.04 9.68 -4.02
N PRO A 162 13.62 9.26 -5.16
CA PRO A 162 13.69 7.84 -5.53
C PRO A 162 14.38 6.94 -4.49
N ARG A 163 15.37 7.48 -3.76
CA ARG A 163 16.06 6.76 -2.66
C ARG A 163 15.14 6.56 -1.46
N GLU A 164 14.33 7.55 -1.15
CA GLU A 164 13.37 7.56 -0.04
C GLU A 164 12.11 6.75 -0.32
N LEU A 165 11.65 6.77 -1.58
CA LEU A 165 10.46 6.09 -2.04
C LEU A 165 10.63 4.57 -1.91
N GLY A 166 11.80 4.02 -2.27
CA GLY A 166 12.06 2.58 -2.17
C GLY A 166 11.84 2.02 -0.77
N LYS A 167 12.34 2.70 0.27
CA LYS A 167 12.16 2.26 1.67
C LYS A 167 10.70 2.33 2.10
N ARG A 168 9.98 3.39 1.72
CA ARG A 168 8.56 3.57 2.06
C ARG A 168 7.66 2.56 1.34
N VAL A 169 7.97 2.23 0.09
CA VAL A 169 7.29 1.16 -0.64
C VAL A 169 7.53 -0.19 0.04
N ALA A 170 8.73 -0.48 0.56
CA ALA A 170 8.99 -1.71 1.32
C ALA A 170 8.16 -1.79 2.61
N ILE A 171 8.02 -0.66 3.34
CA ILE A 171 7.12 -0.57 4.50
C ILE A 171 5.66 -0.83 4.07
N LEU A 172 5.24 -0.27 2.93
CA LEU A 172 3.91 -0.49 2.39
C LEU A 172 3.64 -1.97 2.07
N GLN A 173 4.61 -2.66 1.47
CA GLN A 173 4.52 -4.11 1.21
C GLN A 173 4.50 -4.93 2.50
N SER A 174 5.09 -4.45 3.59
CA SER A 174 4.96 -5.13 4.89
C SER A 174 3.55 -4.94 5.49
N ALA A 175 2.91 -3.81 5.19
CA ALA A 175 1.56 -3.50 5.65
C ALA A 175 0.49 -4.40 5.00
N SER A 176 0.71 -4.93 3.80
CA SER A 176 -0.23 -5.90 3.19
C SER A 176 -0.31 -7.21 3.97
N ALA A 177 0.85 -7.76 4.37
CA ALA A 177 0.90 -8.97 5.20
C ALA A 177 0.28 -8.72 6.58
N LEU A 178 0.54 -7.53 7.17
CA LEU A 178 -0.10 -7.13 8.43
C LEU A 178 -1.64 -7.07 8.30
N GLY A 179 -2.16 -6.55 7.19
CA GLY A 179 -3.59 -6.51 6.92
C GLY A 179 -4.23 -7.89 6.85
N ALA A 180 -3.58 -8.83 6.15
CA ALA A 180 -4.04 -10.22 6.07
C ALA A 180 -3.99 -10.95 7.43
N MET A 181 -3.00 -10.65 8.27
CA MET A 181 -2.94 -11.13 9.67
C MET A 181 -4.09 -10.59 10.51
N TRP A 182 -4.32 -9.27 10.43
CA TRP A 182 -5.38 -8.61 11.19
C TRP A 182 -6.76 -9.14 10.81
N ALA A 183 -7.01 -9.42 9.53
CA ALA A 183 -8.26 -10.07 9.10
C ALA A 183 -8.49 -11.41 9.81
N GLY A 184 -7.46 -12.26 9.93
CA GLY A 184 -7.56 -13.53 10.65
C GLY A 184 -7.86 -13.35 12.14
N TYR A 185 -7.16 -12.42 12.80
CA TYR A 185 -7.40 -12.12 14.22
C TYR A 185 -8.79 -11.53 14.49
N LEU A 186 -9.22 -10.56 13.67
CA LEU A 186 -10.54 -9.95 13.77
C LEU A 186 -11.63 -10.98 13.55
N GLN A 187 -11.52 -11.81 12.51
CA GLN A 187 -12.53 -12.85 12.27
C GLN A 187 -12.56 -13.90 13.39
N ALA A 188 -11.41 -14.27 13.95
CA ALA A 188 -11.34 -15.17 15.10
C ALA A 188 -12.01 -14.57 16.34
N ALA A 189 -11.75 -13.30 16.64
CA ALA A 189 -12.33 -12.58 17.78
C ALA A 189 -13.84 -12.39 17.62
N VAL A 190 -14.28 -11.97 16.44
CA VAL A 190 -15.69 -11.79 16.11
C VAL A 190 -16.45 -13.11 16.17
N PHE A 191 -15.89 -14.19 15.62
CA PHE A 191 -16.50 -15.51 15.70
C PHE A 191 -16.58 -16.02 17.14
N ALA A 192 -15.56 -15.79 17.97
CA ALA A 192 -15.58 -16.23 19.37
C ALA A 192 -16.54 -15.42 20.25
N GLY A 193 -16.72 -14.12 19.98
CA GLY A 193 -17.47 -13.21 20.86
C GLY A 193 -18.86 -12.80 20.37
N LEU A 194 -19.13 -12.85 19.07
CA LEU A 194 -20.34 -12.31 18.45
C LEU A 194 -21.10 -13.32 17.60
N ASP A 195 -20.64 -14.57 17.49
CA ASP A 195 -21.38 -15.60 16.76
C ASP A 195 -22.74 -15.86 17.41
N GLY A 196 -23.81 -15.77 16.61
CA GLY A 196 -25.20 -15.85 17.08
C GLY A 196 -25.70 -14.60 17.81
N SER A 197 -24.85 -13.59 18.06
CA SER A 197 -25.27 -12.34 18.68
C SER A 197 -26.20 -11.56 17.76
N HIS A 198 -27.30 -11.06 18.32
CA HIS A 198 -28.41 -10.44 17.59
C HIS A 198 -28.98 -11.28 16.42
N GLY A 199 -28.82 -12.61 16.47
CA GLY A 199 -29.31 -13.52 15.42
C GLY A 199 -28.49 -13.48 14.12
N LEU A 200 -27.29 -12.90 14.14
CA LEU A 200 -26.38 -12.85 13.00
C LEU A 200 -25.22 -13.85 13.18
N PRO A 201 -24.87 -14.63 12.14
CA PRO A 201 -23.68 -15.48 12.17
C PRO A 201 -22.39 -14.64 12.21
N GLY A 202 -21.35 -15.17 12.85
CA GLY A 202 -20.07 -14.48 13.08
C GLY A 202 -19.37 -14.00 11.81
N TRP A 203 -19.62 -14.62 10.66
CA TRP A 203 -19.05 -14.17 9.38
C TRP A 203 -19.65 -12.83 8.90
N LYS A 204 -20.93 -12.54 9.20
CA LYS A 204 -21.57 -11.26 8.84
C LYS A 204 -21.02 -10.14 9.71
N TRP A 205 -20.81 -10.40 11.01
CA TRP A 205 -20.18 -9.46 11.91
C TRP A 205 -18.76 -9.08 11.46
N GLY A 206 -18.00 -10.00 10.88
CA GLY A 206 -16.67 -9.71 10.32
C GLY A 206 -16.72 -8.61 9.25
N PHE A 207 -17.67 -8.70 8.32
CA PHE A 207 -17.87 -7.66 7.31
C PHE A 207 -18.35 -6.32 7.89
N ILE A 208 -19.21 -6.34 8.92
CA ILE A 208 -19.68 -5.12 9.61
C ILE A 208 -18.50 -4.41 10.28
N VAL A 209 -17.72 -5.13 11.09
CA VAL A 209 -16.57 -4.56 11.80
C VAL A 209 -15.57 -3.97 10.82
N ASN A 210 -15.27 -4.68 9.73
CA ASN A 210 -14.32 -4.22 8.72
C ASN A 210 -14.77 -2.94 8.02
N GLY A 211 -16.02 -2.88 7.56
CA GLY A 211 -16.52 -1.65 6.95
C GLY A 211 -16.58 -0.48 7.94
N CYS A 212 -16.88 -0.74 9.21
CA CYS A 212 -16.87 0.27 10.27
C CYS A 212 -15.47 0.82 10.61
N ILE A 213 -14.39 0.06 10.39
CA ILE A 213 -13.02 0.56 10.55
C ILE A 213 -12.51 1.25 9.28
N THR A 214 -12.91 0.78 8.09
CA THR A 214 -12.47 1.34 6.79
C THR A 214 -13.06 2.72 6.52
N ILE A 215 -14.34 2.97 6.85
CA ILE A 215 -14.98 4.26 6.57
C ILE A 215 -14.32 5.44 7.32
N PRO A 216 -14.06 5.36 8.65
CA PRO A 216 -13.35 6.41 9.37
C PRO A 216 -11.94 6.68 8.83
N VAL A 217 -11.22 5.64 8.40
CA VAL A 217 -9.89 5.80 7.80
C VAL A 217 -9.98 6.53 6.46
N GLY A 218 -10.96 6.19 5.63
CA GLY A 218 -11.28 6.96 4.43
C GLY A 218 -11.57 8.43 4.76
N ILE A 219 -12.35 8.72 5.81
CA ILE A 219 -12.61 10.11 6.25
C ILE A 219 -11.31 10.82 6.68
N LEU A 220 -10.42 10.13 7.40
CA LEU A 220 -9.11 10.67 7.79
C LEU A 220 -8.25 11.00 6.56
N GLY A 221 -8.41 10.26 5.45
CA GLY A 221 -7.73 10.50 4.19
C GLY A 221 -7.93 11.91 3.64
N TYR A 222 -9.12 12.52 3.81
CA TYR A 222 -9.37 13.90 3.38
C TYR A 222 -8.51 14.95 4.10
N PHE A 223 -8.00 14.62 5.28
CA PHE A 223 -7.17 15.52 6.09
C PHE A 223 -5.67 15.22 5.97
N LEU A 224 -5.31 13.95 5.76
CA LEU A 224 -3.93 13.48 5.84
C LEU A 224 -3.22 13.40 4.48
N ILE A 225 -3.95 13.20 3.37
CA ILE A 225 -3.34 13.12 2.03
C ILE A 225 -2.89 14.51 1.57
N PRO A 226 -1.58 14.73 1.40
CA PRO A 226 -1.10 15.91 0.71
C PRO A 226 -1.24 15.63 -0.79
N ASP A 227 -2.00 16.46 -1.51
CA ASP A 227 -2.01 16.45 -2.99
C ASP A 227 -0.60 16.65 -3.56
N SER A 228 -0.45 16.85 -4.87
CA SER A 228 0.84 17.28 -5.44
C SER A 228 1.40 18.52 -4.71
N PRO A 229 2.73 18.66 -4.56
CA PRO A 229 3.35 19.86 -4.00
C PRO A 229 2.88 21.18 -4.63
N SER A 230 2.46 21.14 -5.89
CA SER A 230 1.92 22.31 -6.61
C SER A 230 0.50 22.73 -6.21
N ASN A 231 -0.28 21.89 -5.55
CA ASN A 231 -1.69 22.13 -5.25
C ASN A 231 -2.13 21.56 -3.90
N THR A 232 -1.20 21.51 -2.94
CA THR A 232 -1.43 20.85 -1.66
C THR A 232 -2.36 21.66 -0.75
N ARG A 233 -3.29 20.96 -0.10
CA ARG A 233 -4.19 21.49 0.94
C ARG A 233 -3.80 21.04 2.35
N ALA A 234 -2.69 20.32 2.49
CA ALA A 234 -2.28 19.73 3.76
C ALA A 234 -2.02 20.82 4.82
N ARG A 235 -2.88 20.88 5.84
CA ARG A 235 -2.78 21.89 6.91
C ARG A 235 -1.53 21.74 7.79
N TYR A 236 -0.90 20.57 7.77
CA TYR A 236 0.31 20.28 8.56
C TYR A 236 1.62 20.72 7.87
N LEU A 237 1.56 21.18 6.60
CA LEU A 237 2.71 21.68 5.85
C LEU A 237 2.67 23.21 5.80
N THR A 238 3.80 23.87 6.11
CA THR A 238 3.92 25.32 5.97
C THR A 238 4.24 25.72 4.53
N PRO A 239 3.97 26.97 4.10
CA PRO A 239 4.35 27.44 2.76
C PRO A 239 5.86 27.28 2.47
N THR A 240 6.70 27.45 3.49
CA THR A 240 8.15 27.22 3.44
C THR A 240 8.53 25.76 3.23
N ASP A 241 7.77 24.82 3.81
CA ASP A 241 7.95 23.39 3.61
C ASP A 241 7.61 22.98 2.17
N ILE A 242 6.55 23.58 1.60
CA ILE A 242 6.06 23.30 0.24
C ILE A 242 7.03 23.82 -0.82
N SER A 243 7.55 25.04 -0.66
CA SER A 243 8.54 25.61 -1.57
C SER A 243 9.84 24.81 -1.53
N PHE A 244 10.28 24.41 -0.34
CA PHE A 244 11.45 23.54 -0.16
C PHE A 244 11.24 22.18 -0.84
N ALA A 245 10.11 21.51 -0.60
CA ALA A 245 9.76 20.23 -1.24
C ALA A 245 9.74 20.34 -2.77
N SER A 246 9.15 21.41 -3.30
CA SER A 246 9.07 21.66 -4.75
C SER A 246 10.47 21.86 -5.35
N SER A 247 11.34 22.65 -4.70
CA SER A 247 12.72 22.85 -5.14
C SER A 247 13.53 21.54 -5.11
N ARG A 248 13.30 20.69 -4.10
CA ARG A 248 13.94 19.38 -3.96
C ARG A 248 13.53 18.44 -5.10
N MET A 249 12.24 18.40 -5.42
CA MET A 249 11.73 17.56 -6.50
C MET A 249 12.11 18.08 -7.88
N ALA A 250 12.28 19.40 -8.05
CA ALA A 250 12.83 19.98 -9.26
C ALA A 250 14.28 19.53 -9.52
N LYS A 251 15.11 19.43 -8.47
CA LYS A 251 16.49 18.90 -8.55
C LYS A 251 16.57 17.43 -8.98
N VAL A 252 15.51 16.64 -8.77
CA VAL A 252 15.42 15.24 -9.23
C VAL A 252 15.24 15.16 -10.76
N GLY A 253 14.80 16.25 -11.42
CA GLY A 253 14.76 16.32 -12.87
C GLY A 253 13.80 15.31 -13.51
N ARG A 254 12.61 15.10 -12.92
CA ARG A 254 11.61 14.22 -13.55
C ARG A 254 11.20 14.80 -14.90
N ALA A 255 11.32 13.98 -15.95
CA ALA A 255 10.83 14.34 -17.27
C ALA A 255 9.35 14.73 -17.17
N ALA A 256 8.99 15.85 -17.81
CA ALA A 256 7.61 16.30 -17.88
C ALA A 256 6.72 15.16 -18.45
N PRO A 257 5.48 15.01 -17.96
CA PRO A 257 4.57 13.99 -18.49
C PRO A 257 4.40 14.22 -20.00
N LYS A 258 4.98 13.35 -20.83
CA LYS A 258 4.71 13.36 -22.27
C LYS A 258 3.31 12.78 -22.47
N GLY A 259 2.49 13.46 -23.27
CA GLY A 259 1.15 13.00 -23.58
C GLY A 259 1.15 11.55 -24.08
N LEU A 260 0.13 10.79 -23.69
CA LEU A 260 0.01 9.37 -24.03
C LEU A 260 -0.34 9.23 -25.52
N THR A 261 0.66 9.11 -26.39
CA THR A 261 0.43 8.88 -27.83
C THR A 261 0.19 7.39 -28.10
N ARG A 262 -0.74 7.06 -29.01
CA ARG A 262 -0.99 5.67 -29.45
C ARG A 262 0.29 4.95 -29.90
N ALA A 263 1.20 5.67 -30.56
CA ALA A 263 2.50 5.16 -30.97
C ALA A 263 3.39 4.77 -29.77
N THR A 264 3.36 5.53 -28.68
CA THR A 264 4.10 5.24 -27.44
C THR A 264 3.55 3.98 -26.76
N ILE A 265 2.22 3.81 -26.75
CA ILE A 265 1.58 2.62 -26.18
C ILE A 265 2.02 1.36 -26.93
N TRP A 266 1.92 1.37 -28.26
CA TRP A 266 2.35 0.23 -29.08
C TRP A 266 3.83 -0.06 -28.94
N LYS A 267 4.67 0.97 -28.87
CA LYS A 267 6.12 0.80 -28.66
C LYS A 267 6.45 0.15 -27.31
N VAL A 268 5.71 0.48 -26.25
CA VAL A 268 5.89 -0.14 -24.92
C VAL A 268 5.38 -1.59 -24.92
N LEU A 269 4.20 -1.84 -25.50
CA LEU A 269 3.63 -3.19 -25.58
C LEU A 269 4.47 -4.14 -26.45
N ALA A 270 5.10 -3.65 -27.51
CA ALA A 270 5.99 -4.43 -28.37
C ALA A 270 7.40 -4.63 -27.75
N SER A 271 7.71 -3.97 -26.63
CA SER A 271 9.03 -4.06 -26.02
C SER A 271 9.20 -5.35 -25.22
N TRP A 272 10.24 -6.13 -25.53
CA TRP A 272 10.54 -7.36 -24.80
C TRP A 272 10.84 -7.17 -23.29
N PRO A 273 11.44 -6.05 -22.81
CA PRO A 273 11.72 -5.88 -21.39
C PRO A 273 10.45 -5.82 -20.54
N LEU A 274 9.33 -5.34 -21.11
CA LEU A 274 8.04 -5.32 -20.44
C LEU A 274 7.58 -6.76 -20.12
N TRP A 275 7.60 -7.64 -21.11
CA TRP A 275 7.18 -9.04 -20.94
C TRP A 275 8.15 -9.84 -20.08
N ALA A 276 9.46 -9.55 -20.17
CA ALA A 276 10.48 -10.12 -19.30
C ALA A 276 10.30 -9.72 -17.82
N PHE A 277 9.65 -8.59 -17.54
CA PHE A 277 9.31 -8.18 -16.17
C PHE A 277 7.94 -8.72 -15.72
N ILE A 278 6.92 -8.67 -16.58
CA ILE A 278 5.55 -9.10 -16.24
C ILE A 278 5.50 -10.58 -15.86
N LEU A 279 6.18 -11.45 -16.61
CA LEU A 279 6.08 -12.90 -16.38
C LEU A 279 6.64 -13.31 -15.00
N PRO A 280 7.91 -12.99 -14.64
CA PRO A 280 8.42 -13.29 -13.30
C PRO A 280 7.62 -12.62 -12.19
N TYR A 281 7.20 -11.37 -12.40
CA TYR A 281 6.38 -10.65 -11.42
C TYR A 281 5.03 -11.34 -11.20
N GLY A 282 4.38 -11.82 -12.26
CA GLY A 282 3.14 -12.58 -12.18
C GLY A 282 3.29 -13.87 -11.37
N PHE A 283 4.37 -14.64 -11.61
CA PHE A 283 4.68 -15.83 -10.81
C PHE A 283 4.90 -15.51 -9.33
N TRP A 284 5.61 -14.41 -9.04
CA TRP A 284 5.82 -13.94 -7.68
C TRP A 284 4.51 -13.58 -6.98
N VAL A 285 3.60 -12.85 -7.66
CA VAL A 285 2.27 -12.51 -7.11
C VAL A 285 1.42 -13.76 -6.85
N ILE A 286 1.43 -14.74 -7.76
CA ILE A 286 0.69 -16.00 -7.59
C ILE A 286 1.22 -16.78 -6.37
N ASN A 287 2.55 -16.82 -6.19
CA ASN A 287 3.16 -17.48 -5.04
C ASN A 287 2.75 -16.84 -3.71
N GLY A 288 2.66 -15.52 -3.64
CA GLY A 288 2.23 -14.81 -2.43
C GLY A 288 0.82 -15.19 -1.93
N GLN A 289 -0.07 -15.62 -2.83
CA GLN A 289 -1.43 -16.03 -2.47
C GLN A 289 -1.52 -17.42 -1.83
N ALA A 290 -0.43 -18.19 -1.80
CA ALA A 290 -0.45 -19.56 -1.26
C ALA A 290 -0.82 -19.62 0.23
N ILE A 291 -0.40 -18.61 1.02
CA ILE A 291 -0.69 -18.54 2.45
C ILE A 291 -2.19 -18.38 2.69
N SER A 292 -2.90 -17.65 1.83
CA SER A 292 -4.34 -17.44 1.89
C SER A 292 -5.14 -18.75 1.79
N PHE A 293 -4.64 -19.76 1.06
CA PHE A 293 -5.30 -21.07 0.93
C PHE A 293 -5.02 -22.02 2.11
N PHE A 294 -4.05 -21.68 2.97
CA PHE A 294 -3.70 -22.53 4.12
C PHE A 294 -4.85 -22.63 5.13
N SER A 295 -5.64 -21.57 5.32
CA SER A 295 -6.85 -21.60 6.16
C SER A 295 -7.90 -22.58 5.61
N LEU A 296 -8.08 -22.60 4.29
CA LEU A 296 -9.01 -23.52 3.61
C LEU A 296 -8.56 -24.98 3.75
N TRP A 297 -7.25 -25.23 3.62
CA TRP A 297 -6.68 -26.55 3.86
C TRP A 297 -6.84 -26.98 5.32
N LEU A 298 -6.58 -26.10 6.29
CA LEU A 298 -6.79 -26.42 7.71
C LEU A 298 -8.26 -26.77 8.00
N LYS A 299 -9.21 -26.04 7.42
CA LYS A 299 -10.65 -26.36 7.54
C LYS A 299 -10.96 -27.75 6.99
N SER A 300 -10.43 -28.12 5.82
CA SER A 300 -10.71 -29.43 5.20
C SER A 300 -10.18 -30.62 6.01
N THR A 301 -9.19 -30.42 6.87
CA THR A 301 -8.72 -31.48 7.78
C THR A 301 -9.73 -31.85 8.87
N GLY A 302 -10.66 -30.95 9.22
CA GLY A 302 -11.66 -31.16 10.29
C GLY A 302 -11.08 -31.31 11.71
N ARG A 303 -9.78 -31.09 11.90
CA ARG A 303 -9.08 -31.33 13.19
C ARG A 303 -9.04 -30.11 14.12
N TYR A 304 -9.32 -28.92 13.60
CA TYR A 304 -9.12 -27.65 14.30
C TYR A 304 -10.44 -26.89 14.43
N SER A 305 -10.62 -26.19 15.54
CA SER A 305 -11.76 -25.27 15.72
C SER A 305 -11.65 -24.09 14.76
N THR A 306 -12.78 -23.48 14.39
CA THR A 306 -12.86 -22.30 13.51
C THR A 306 -11.92 -21.17 13.95
N VAL A 307 -11.82 -20.93 15.26
CA VAL A 307 -10.89 -19.94 15.84
C VAL A 307 -9.44 -20.31 15.52
N LYS A 308 -9.03 -21.57 15.72
CA LYS A 308 -7.67 -22.03 15.40
C LYS A 308 -7.38 -22.00 13.91
N VAL A 309 -8.36 -22.32 13.06
CA VAL A 309 -8.24 -22.25 11.59
C VAL A 309 -7.93 -20.83 11.12
N ASN A 310 -8.48 -19.81 11.78
CA ASN A 310 -8.18 -18.41 11.48
C ASN A 310 -6.84 -17.93 12.08
N LEU A 311 -6.43 -18.46 13.24
CA LEU A 311 -5.22 -18.02 13.95
C LEU A 311 -3.93 -18.68 13.43
N ILE A 312 -3.94 -19.95 13.05
CA ILE A 312 -2.69 -20.64 12.65
C ILE A 312 -2.03 -19.99 11.41
N PRO A 313 -2.76 -19.59 10.34
CA PRO A 313 -2.17 -18.93 9.18
C PRO A 313 -1.46 -17.60 9.50
N THR A 314 -1.83 -16.92 10.60
CA THR A 314 -1.20 -15.63 10.96
C THR A 314 0.29 -15.78 11.28
N GLY A 315 0.74 -16.95 11.72
CA GLY A 315 2.17 -17.25 11.90
C GLY A 315 2.96 -17.22 10.58
N GLY A 316 2.34 -17.65 9.47
CA GLY A 316 2.95 -17.59 8.14
C GLY A 316 3.18 -16.15 7.68
N TYR A 317 2.15 -15.30 7.83
CA TYR A 317 2.28 -13.88 7.53
C TYR A 317 3.25 -13.14 8.47
N ALA A 318 3.36 -13.55 9.74
CA ALA A 318 4.35 -12.98 10.66
C ALA A 318 5.79 -13.27 10.18
N LEU A 319 6.02 -14.49 9.69
CA LEU A 319 7.30 -14.87 9.08
C LEU A 319 7.55 -14.10 7.78
N GLU A 320 6.51 -13.86 6.97
CA GLU A 320 6.60 -13.02 5.78
C GLU A 320 7.05 -11.59 6.12
N ILE A 321 6.44 -10.96 7.14
CA ILE A 321 6.85 -9.61 7.59
C ILE A 321 8.30 -9.61 8.06
N PHE A 322 8.68 -10.59 8.90
CA PHE A 322 10.05 -10.68 9.42
C PHE A 322 11.07 -10.86 8.28
N THR A 323 10.81 -11.77 7.36
CA THR A 323 11.71 -12.03 6.23
C THR A 323 11.77 -10.85 5.27
N ALA A 324 10.66 -10.16 5.01
CA ALA A 324 10.63 -8.95 4.19
C ALA A 324 11.49 -7.84 4.79
N ILE A 325 11.36 -7.56 6.10
CA ILE A 325 12.16 -6.55 6.79
C ILE A 325 13.64 -6.95 6.83
N PHE A 326 13.93 -8.22 7.13
CA PHE A 326 15.29 -8.75 7.18
C PHE A 326 16.02 -8.59 5.83
N TRP A 327 15.39 -9.01 4.74
CA TRP A 327 15.97 -8.85 3.40
C TRP A 327 16.03 -7.40 2.94
N ALA A 328 15.05 -6.56 3.32
CA ALA A 328 15.12 -5.13 3.06
C ALA A 328 16.30 -4.46 3.78
N ALA A 329 16.56 -4.83 5.04
CA ALA A 329 17.70 -4.32 5.81
C ALA A 329 19.04 -4.73 5.18
N ILE A 330 19.15 -5.98 4.71
CA ILE A 330 20.36 -6.46 4.00
C ILE A 330 20.54 -5.74 2.66
N SER A 331 19.46 -5.53 1.90
CA SER A 331 19.50 -4.79 0.64
C SER A 331 19.96 -3.35 0.83
N ASP A 332 19.45 -2.68 1.88
CA ASP A 332 19.85 -1.33 2.23
C ASP A 332 21.31 -1.26 2.73
N ALA A 333 21.77 -2.26 3.50
CA ALA A 333 23.15 -2.31 4.00
C ALA A 333 24.18 -2.58 2.89
N THR A 334 23.82 -3.39 1.88
CA THR A 334 24.72 -3.79 0.80
C THR A 334 24.71 -2.83 -0.39
N ASN A 335 23.74 -1.92 -0.49
CA ASN A 335 23.51 -1.03 -1.66
C ASN A 335 23.39 -1.76 -3.02
N THR A 336 23.37 -3.09 -3.03
CA THR A 336 23.27 -3.92 -4.22
C THR A 336 21.90 -4.58 -4.24
N ARG A 337 21.02 -4.09 -5.14
CA ARG A 337 19.62 -4.53 -5.22
C ARG A 337 19.44 -5.86 -5.93
N TRP A 338 20.29 -6.18 -6.91
CA TRP A 338 20.15 -7.37 -7.75
C TRP A 338 20.66 -8.67 -7.09
N PRO A 339 21.73 -8.70 -6.26
CA PRO A 339 22.17 -9.93 -5.62
C PRO A 339 21.15 -10.39 -4.58
N VAL A 340 20.54 -9.50 -3.79
CA VAL A 340 19.55 -9.88 -2.77
C VAL A 340 18.31 -10.53 -3.38
N ILE A 341 17.89 -10.11 -4.58
CA ILE A 341 16.79 -10.72 -5.33
C ILE A 341 17.17 -12.12 -5.86
N VAL A 342 18.45 -12.36 -6.17
CA VAL A 342 18.96 -13.64 -6.70
C VAL A 342 19.35 -14.63 -5.58
N PHE A 343 19.91 -14.12 -4.48
CA PHE A 343 20.40 -14.90 -3.34
C PHE A 343 19.31 -15.30 -2.34
N SER A 344 18.11 -14.72 -2.41
CA SER A 344 16.92 -15.27 -1.73
C SER A 344 16.54 -16.68 -2.24
N GLY A 345 17.13 -17.13 -3.36
CA GLY A 345 16.96 -18.47 -3.94
C GLY A 345 18.22 -19.34 -4.02
N ARG A 346 19.41 -18.91 -3.55
CA ARG A 346 20.62 -19.76 -3.59
C ARG A 346 21.53 -19.51 -2.39
N LYS A 347 21.91 -20.61 -1.73
CA LYS A 347 23.00 -20.67 -0.76
C LYS A 347 24.23 -19.94 -1.31
N LEU A 348 24.80 -19.09 -0.47
CA LEU A 348 26.16 -18.58 -0.58
C LEU A 348 27.12 -19.78 -0.70
N GLU A 349 27.76 -19.92 -1.85
CA GLU A 349 29.02 -20.65 -1.95
C GLU A 349 30.14 -19.67 -2.26
N ARG A 350 30.91 -19.45 -1.17
CA ARG A 350 32.30 -18.99 -1.01
C ARG A 350 32.74 -17.66 -1.60
#